data_AF-A0A6P1F1F5-F1
#
_entry.id   AF-A0A6P1F1F5-F1
#
_cell.length_a   1.000
_cell.length_b   1.000
_cell.length_c   1.000
_cell.angle_alpha   90.00
_cell.angle_beta   90.00
_cell.angle_gamma   90.00
#
_symmetry.space_group_name_H-M   'P 1'
#
loop_
_entity.id
_entity.type
_entity.pdbx_description
1 polymer ?
#
loop_
_entity_poly.entity_id
_entity_poly.type
_entity_poly.pdbx_seq_one_letter_code
_entity_poly.pdbx_strand_id
1 'polypeptide(L)'
;MTAKTTTPVRYALTLLAGAGTLAALAACSSTATAGTEDGASSSAATSAPAATSGSESTGSAATGAYADGTYEADGSYTSPGGNESVGVSLTLESGVVTAVTVTPESENPTGQQYQERFASGISGEVVGKSLDELDVTKVSGSSLTSGGFNDAVETIKADAAA
;
A
#
# COMPACT_ATOMS: atom_id res chain seq x y z
N MET A 1 -26.18 -14.58 -26.70
CA MET A 1 -26.17 -13.67 -25.54
C MET A 1 -26.33 -14.54 -24.30
N THR A 2 -25.22 -14.98 -23.71
CA THR A 2 -25.21 -15.90 -22.57
C THR A 2 -24.90 -15.08 -21.33
N ALA A 3 -25.91 -14.82 -20.50
CA ALA A 3 -25.75 -14.12 -19.24
C ALA A 3 -25.00 -15.03 -18.26
N LYS A 4 -23.83 -14.60 -17.79
CA LYS A 4 -23.06 -15.26 -16.74
C LYS A 4 -23.60 -14.75 -15.40
N THR A 5 -24.40 -15.58 -14.74
CA THR A 5 -25.00 -15.25 -13.43
C THR A 5 -23.93 -15.38 -12.34
N THR A 6 -23.37 -14.25 -11.91
CA THR A 6 -22.52 -14.18 -10.71
C THR A 6 -23.39 -14.42 -9.47
N THR A 7 -23.13 -15.50 -8.75
CA THR A 7 -23.83 -15.83 -7.51
C THR A 7 -23.09 -15.17 -6.33
N PRO A 8 -23.75 -14.40 -5.46
CA PRO A 8 -23.09 -13.80 -4.30
C PRO A 8 -22.84 -14.86 -3.23
N VAL A 9 -21.57 -15.19 -2.98
CA VAL A 9 -21.15 -16.03 -1.87
C VAL A 9 -21.16 -15.19 -0.60
N ARG A 10 -22.12 -15.47 0.29
CA ARG A 10 -22.21 -14.84 1.62
C ARG A 10 -21.21 -15.49 2.56
N TYR A 11 -20.01 -14.92 2.68
CA TYR A 11 -19.07 -15.30 3.73
C TYR A 11 -19.51 -14.72 5.08
N ALA A 12 -19.81 -15.62 6.00
CA ALA A 12 -20.15 -15.29 7.38
C ALA A 12 -18.90 -14.77 8.10
N LEU A 13 -18.89 -13.47 8.40
CA LEU A 13 -17.84 -12.80 9.17
C LEU A 13 -18.01 -13.16 10.66
N THR A 14 -17.14 -14.04 11.17
CA THR A 14 -17.03 -14.29 12.62
C THR A 14 -16.14 -13.21 13.24
N LEU A 15 -16.78 -12.23 13.89
CA LEU A 15 -16.13 -11.23 14.75
C LEU A 15 -15.55 -11.90 15.99
N LEU A 16 -14.22 -12.03 16.05
CA LEU A 16 -13.51 -12.39 17.28
C LEU A 16 -13.00 -11.12 17.96
N ALA A 17 -13.72 -10.68 18.98
CA ALA A 17 -13.33 -9.60 19.87
C ALA A 17 -12.09 -10.00 20.70
N GLY A 18 -11.00 -9.26 20.54
CA GLY A 18 -9.79 -9.40 21.35
C GLY A 18 -9.42 -8.07 22.02
N ALA A 19 -9.80 -7.92 23.29
CA ALA A 19 -9.32 -6.87 24.17
C ALA A 19 -7.91 -7.22 24.67
N GLY A 20 -6.98 -6.26 24.62
CA GLY A 20 -5.60 -6.45 25.08
C GLY A 20 -4.99 -5.15 25.60
N THR A 21 -4.46 -5.23 26.82
CA THR A 21 -4.20 -4.16 27.78
C THR A 21 -2.90 -3.37 27.61
N LEU A 22 -2.93 -2.13 28.09
CA LEU A 22 -1.81 -1.20 28.34
C LEU A 22 -0.63 -1.85 29.08
N ALA A 23 0.60 -1.50 28.66
CA ALA A 23 1.79 -1.57 29.52
C ALA A 23 2.80 -0.48 29.13
N ALA A 24 2.79 0.62 29.87
CA ALA A 24 3.86 1.60 29.91
C ALA A 24 4.86 1.20 31.00
N LEU A 25 6.15 1.06 30.66
CA LEU A 25 7.24 1.03 31.64
C LEU A 25 8.26 2.12 31.27
N ALA A 26 8.40 3.07 32.20
CA ALA A 26 9.48 4.03 32.28
C ALA A 26 10.58 3.53 33.26
N ALA A 27 11.80 4.08 33.11
CA ALA A 27 12.97 4.12 34.03
C ALA A 27 14.25 3.52 33.39
N CYS A 28 15.26 4.33 33.05
CA CYS A 28 16.42 4.79 33.88
C CYS A 28 17.44 3.67 34.16
N SER A 29 18.77 3.76 34.03
CA SER A 29 19.75 4.83 33.77
C SER A 29 21.12 4.20 33.44
N SER A 30 21.96 4.97 32.76
CA SER A 30 23.44 5.07 32.86
C SER A 30 24.29 3.81 33.11
N THR A 31 25.12 3.46 32.11
CA THR A 31 26.47 2.97 32.37
C THR A 31 27.46 3.84 31.60
N ALA A 32 28.35 4.46 32.35
CA ALA A 32 29.54 5.13 31.86
C ALA A 32 30.69 4.11 31.90
N THR A 33 31.45 3.98 30.83
CA THR A 33 32.87 3.64 30.94
C THR A 33 33.65 4.40 29.88
N ALA A 34 34.71 5.03 30.36
CA ALA A 34 35.57 5.97 29.67
C ALA A 34 36.59 5.24 28.78
N GLY A 35 36.98 5.94 27.72
CA GLY A 35 38.15 5.67 26.90
C GLY A 35 38.57 6.98 26.24
N THR A 36 39.39 7.76 26.94
CA THR A 36 40.07 8.97 26.48
C THR A 36 41.16 8.64 25.46
N GLU A 37 41.41 9.59 24.55
CA GLU A 37 42.68 10.08 23.95
C GLU A 37 42.37 10.42 22.48
N ASP A 38 42.82 11.48 21.83
CA ASP A 38 43.33 12.82 22.13
C ASP A 38 43.26 13.51 20.74
N GLY A 39 42.97 14.81 20.68
CA GLY A 39 42.81 15.50 19.40
C GLY A 39 42.25 16.91 19.52
N ALA A 40 42.98 17.77 20.24
CA ALA A 40 42.69 19.18 20.35
C ALA A 40 43.05 19.96 19.07
N SER A 41 42.13 20.75 18.53
CA SER A 41 42.35 22.20 18.35
C SER A 41 41.16 22.98 17.77
N SER A 42 40.73 23.94 18.61
CA SER A 42 40.37 25.34 18.32
C SER A 42 39.07 25.75 17.60
N SER A 43 38.17 26.26 18.45
CA SER A 43 37.68 27.65 18.51
C SER A 43 36.72 28.22 17.45
N ALA A 44 35.50 28.44 17.96
CA ALA A 44 34.68 29.67 17.89
C ALA A 44 34.18 30.17 16.52
N ALA A 45 32.86 30.15 16.32
CA ALA A 45 31.96 31.26 16.69
C ALA A 45 30.57 31.08 16.04
N THR A 46 29.54 31.50 16.79
CA THR A 46 28.22 32.03 16.40
C THR A 46 27.65 31.72 15.00
N SER A 47 26.47 31.09 14.96
CA SER A 47 25.23 31.71 14.44
C SER A 47 24.08 30.72 14.54
N ALA A 48 23.07 31.07 15.34
CA ALA A 48 21.71 30.60 15.12
C ALA A 48 21.23 31.16 13.76
N PRO A 49 20.45 30.36 13.02
CA PRO A 49 19.05 30.74 12.95
C PRO A 49 18.12 29.55 13.16
N ALA A 50 16.94 29.89 13.68
CA ALA A 50 15.76 29.05 13.62
C ALA A 50 15.44 28.69 12.16
N ALA A 51 15.20 27.42 11.90
CA ALA A 51 14.38 26.98 10.78
C ALA A 51 13.35 25.99 11.33
N THR A 52 12.28 26.57 11.84
CA THR A 52 10.98 25.91 11.93
C THR A 52 10.50 25.68 10.49
N SER A 53 10.92 24.57 9.89
CA SER A 53 10.22 24.03 8.73
C SER A 53 9.26 23.01 9.28
N GLY A 54 8.05 23.49 9.57
CA GLY A 54 6.91 22.63 9.82
C GLY A 54 6.84 21.62 8.69
N SER A 55 6.99 20.35 9.03
CA SER A 55 6.42 19.30 8.21
C SER A 55 4.90 19.40 8.44
N GLU A 56 4.29 20.43 7.87
CA GLU A 56 2.91 20.32 7.44
C GLU A 56 2.96 19.24 6.36
N SER A 57 2.85 17.98 6.79
CA SER A 57 2.04 17.07 6.01
C SER A 57 0.63 17.63 6.15
N THR A 58 0.34 18.65 5.34
CA THR A 58 -0.97 18.82 4.76
C THR A 58 -1.21 17.50 4.04
N GLY A 59 -1.65 16.50 4.82
CA GLY A 59 -2.51 15.45 4.33
C GLY A 59 -3.60 16.23 3.64
N SER A 60 -3.43 16.36 2.33
CA SER A 60 -4.42 16.92 1.45
C SER A 60 -5.62 16.04 1.72
N ALA A 61 -6.51 16.50 2.58
CA ALA A 61 -7.82 15.92 2.73
C ALA A 61 -8.41 16.10 1.33
N ALA A 62 -8.25 15.07 0.48
CA ALA A 62 -8.84 15.06 -0.83
C ALA A 62 -10.33 15.03 -0.55
N THR A 63 -10.91 16.22 -0.49
CA THR A 63 -12.35 16.39 -0.41
C THR A 63 -12.91 15.88 -1.72
N GLY A 64 -13.24 14.58 -1.73
CA GLY A 64 -14.40 13.99 -2.37
C GLY A 64 -14.35 13.73 -3.87
N ALA A 65 -13.21 13.35 -4.45
CA ALA A 65 -13.22 12.74 -5.80
C ALA A 65 -13.68 11.28 -5.77
N TYR A 66 -13.34 10.57 -4.69
CA TYR A 66 -13.64 9.16 -4.48
C TYR A 66 -14.31 8.97 -3.12
N ALA A 67 -15.32 8.13 -3.07
CA ALA A 67 -15.95 7.72 -1.82
C ALA A 67 -15.01 6.79 -1.03
N ASP A 68 -15.06 6.92 0.29
CA ASP A 68 -14.31 6.05 1.20
C ASP A 68 -14.96 4.67 1.23
N GLY A 69 -14.15 3.61 1.25
CA GLY A 69 -14.66 2.26 1.19
C GLY A 69 -13.62 1.23 0.78
N THR A 70 -14.05 -0.02 0.65
CA THR A 70 -13.26 -1.08 0.02
C THR A 70 -13.90 -1.44 -1.30
N TYR A 71 -13.08 -1.43 -2.35
CA TYR A 71 -13.48 -1.65 -3.74
C TYR A 71 -12.72 -2.84 -4.29
N GLU A 72 -13.41 -3.68 -5.05
CA GLU A 72 -12.82 -4.89 -5.63
C GLU A 72 -13.10 -4.93 -7.12
N ALA A 73 -12.07 -5.26 -7.90
CA ALA A 73 -12.19 -5.45 -9.34
C ALA A 73 -11.19 -6.49 -9.81
N ASP A 74 -11.54 -7.18 -10.89
CA ASP A 74 -10.63 -8.05 -11.61
C ASP A 74 -9.96 -7.28 -12.74
N GLY A 75 -8.65 -7.44 -12.85
CA GLY A 75 -7.82 -6.85 -13.87
C GLY A 75 -7.32 -7.88 -14.85
N SER A 76 -7.32 -7.53 -16.14
CA SER A 76 -6.95 -8.46 -17.22
C SER A 76 -5.66 -8.05 -17.91
N TYR A 77 -4.85 -9.04 -18.32
CA TYR A 77 -3.66 -8.79 -19.13
C TYR A 77 -3.32 -9.96 -20.04
N THR A 78 -2.51 -9.71 -21.06
CA THR A 78 -2.04 -10.75 -21.98
C THR A 78 -0.62 -11.18 -21.63
N SER A 79 -0.41 -12.48 -21.51
CA SER A 79 0.90 -13.12 -21.39
C SER A 79 1.20 -13.99 -22.62
N PRO A 80 2.45 -14.43 -22.84
CA PRO A 80 2.76 -15.43 -23.87
C PRO A 80 1.98 -16.74 -23.71
N GLY A 81 1.50 -17.05 -22.50
CA GLY A 81 0.69 -18.23 -22.19
C GLY A 81 -0.81 -18.05 -22.43
N GLY A 82 -1.27 -16.85 -22.81
CA GLY A 82 -2.67 -16.52 -22.99
C GLY A 82 -3.12 -15.33 -22.14
N ASN A 83 -4.44 -15.11 -22.11
CA ASN A 83 -5.05 -14.08 -21.28
C ASN A 83 -5.05 -14.53 -19.81
N GLU A 84 -4.69 -13.61 -18.93
CA GLU A 84 -4.57 -13.82 -17.50
C GLU A 84 -5.43 -12.78 -16.78
N SER A 85 -5.90 -13.13 -15.58
CA SER A 85 -6.62 -12.23 -14.69
C SER A 85 -5.93 -12.13 -13.34
N VAL A 86 -6.16 -11.03 -12.63
CA VAL A 86 -5.71 -10.82 -11.25
C VAL A 86 -6.79 -10.05 -10.48
N GLY A 87 -7.18 -10.54 -9.31
CA GLY A 87 -8.14 -9.85 -8.44
C GLY A 87 -7.44 -8.76 -7.64
N VAL A 88 -8.05 -7.59 -7.53
CA VAL A 88 -7.53 -6.45 -6.76
C VAL A 88 -8.60 -5.94 -5.81
N SER A 89 -8.22 -5.73 -4.55
CA SER A 89 -9.04 -5.10 -3.52
C SER A 89 -8.28 -3.90 -2.94
N LEU A 90 -8.87 -2.71 -3.00
CA LEU A 90 -8.30 -1.46 -2.49
C LEU A 90 -9.22 -0.86 -1.43
N THR A 91 -8.64 -0.46 -0.30
CA THR A 91 -9.33 0.37 0.69
C THR A 91 -8.90 1.81 0.52
N LEU A 92 -9.88 2.71 0.43
CA LEU A 92 -9.71 4.14 0.23
C LEU A 92 -10.21 4.91 1.44
N GLU A 93 -9.44 5.93 1.83
CA GLU A 93 -9.83 6.94 2.81
C GLU A 93 -9.37 8.31 2.32
N SER A 94 -10.31 9.25 2.16
CA SER A 94 -10.08 10.57 1.58
C SER A 94 -9.31 10.51 0.25
N GLY A 95 -9.69 9.60 -0.64
CA GLY A 95 -9.04 9.39 -1.96
C GLY A 95 -7.63 8.77 -1.92
N VAL A 96 -7.14 8.38 -0.74
CA VAL A 96 -5.83 7.76 -0.53
C VAL A 96 -5.99 6.26 -0.28
N VAL A 97 -5.11 5.45 -0.86
CA VAL A 97 -5.07 4.00 -0.62
C VAL A 97 -4.51 3.71 0.78
N THR A 98 -5.32 3.12 1.64
CA THR A 98 -4.91 2.71 3.00
C THR A 98 -4.57 1.22 3.10
N ALA A 99 -5.15 0.41 2.21
CA ALA A 99 -4.83 -1.00 2.09
C ALA A 99 -4.96 -1.50 0.65
N VAL A 100 -4.17 -2.52 0.31
CA VAL A 100 -4.25 -3.23 -0.95
C VAL A 100 -4.13 -4.73 -0.71
N THR A 101 -4.96 -5.51 -1.39
CA THR A 101 -4.83 -6.95 -1.51
C THR A 101 -4.85 -7.31 -3.00
N VAL A 102 -3.94 -8.19 -3.41
CA VAL A 102 -3.91 -8.75 -4.75
C VAL A 102 -4.07 -10.25 -4.66
N THR A 103 -5.07 -10.78 -5.34
CA THR A 103 -5.41 -12.20 -5.38
C THR A 103 -4.93 -12.80 -6.69
N PRO A 104 -3.97 -13.75 -6.66
CA PRO A 104 -3.56 -14.48 -7.85
C PRO A 104 -4.71 -15.32 -8.41
N GLU A 105 -4.95 -15.24 -9.72
CA GLU A 105 -6.00 -16.00 -10.44
C GLU A 105 -5.45 -16.78 -11.64
N SER A 106 -4.14 -16.72 -11.90
CA SER A 106 -3.54 -17.43 -13.02
C SER A 106 -3.75 -18.95 -12.92
N GLU A 107 -4.16 -19.57 -14.02
CA GLU A 107 -4.24 -21.04 -14.14
C GLU A 107 -2.88 -21.67 -14.48
N ASN A 108 -1.89 -20.86 -14.88
CA ASN A 108 -0.54 -21.31 -15.21
C ASN A 108 0.39 -21.21 -13.98
N PRO A 109 1.22 -22.23 -13.68
CA PRO A 109 2.12 -22.18 -12.52
C PRO A 109 3.15 -21.04 -12.59
N THR A 110 3.56 -20.63 -13.80
CA THR A 110 4.46 -19.50 -13.99
C THR A 110 3.75 -18.19 -13.70
N GLY A 111 2.50 -18.04 -14.16
CA GLY A 111 1.68 -16.86 -13.89
C GLY A 111 1.38 -16.70 -12.41
N GLN A 112 1.01 -17.78 -11.70
CA GLN A 112 0.82 -17.76 -10.25
C GLN A 112 2.06 -17.24 -9.52
N GLN A 113 3.24 -17.78 -9.83
CA GLN A 113 4.50 -17.32 -9.22
C GLN A 113 4.76 -15.83 -9.43
N TYR A 114 4.44 -15.27 -10.61
CA TYR A 114 4.61 -13.83 -10.85
C TYR A 114 3.56 -12.98 -10.15
N GLN A 115 2.31 -13.45 -10.10
CA GLN A 115 1.22 -12.77 -9.40
C GLN A 115 1.43 -12.77 -7.88
N GLU A 116 1.90 -13.87 -7.30
CA GLU A 116 2.27 -13.95 -5.88
C GLU A 116 3.41 -12.99 -5.53
N ARG A 117 4.45 -12.92 -6.37
CA ARG A 117 5.55 -11.96 -6.21
C ARG A 117 5.04 -10.53 -6.27
N PHE A 118 4.17 -10.23 -7.25
CA PHE A 118 3.55 -8.92 -7.37
C PHE A 118 2.73 -8.57 -6.12
N ALA A 119 1.87 -9.48 -5.67
CA ALA A 119 1.05 -9.33 -4.47
C ALA A 119 1.91 -9.08 -3.21
N SER A 120 3.07 -9.73 -3.10
CA SER A 120 3.97 -9.53 -1.96
C SER A 120 4.66 -8.17 -1.93
N GLY A 121 4.80 -7.49 -3.08
CA GLY A 121 5.52 -6.22 -3.19
C GLY A 121 4.62 -4.99 -3.34
N ILE A 122 3.39 -5.18 -3.83
CA ILE A 122 2.54 -4.07 -4.28
C ILE A 122 2.20 -3.07 -3.17
N SER A 123 2.04 -3.55 -1.93
CA SER A 123 1.68 -2.69 -0.80
C SER A 123 2.68 -1.57 -0.57
N GLY A 124 3.98 -1.83 -0.78
CA GLY A 124 5.01 -0.79 -0.64
C GLY A 124 4.87 0.33 -1.68
N GLU A 125 4.25 0.03 -2.82
CA GLU A 125 4.24 0.94 -3.96
C GLU A 125 2.96 1.74 -4.07
N VAL A 126 1.88 1.34 -3.39
CA VAL A 126 0.56 1.98 -3.56
C VAL A 126 -0.04 2.48 -2.26
N VAL A 127 0.29 1.89 -1.10
CA VAL A 127 -0.27 2.35 0.18
C VAL A 127 0.27 3.73 0.52
N GLY A 128 -0.62 4.64 0.90
CA GLY A 128 -0.33 6.04 1.19
C GLY A 128 -0.31 6.95 -0.04
N LYS A 129 -0.57 6.43 -1.25
CA LYS A 129 -0.69 7.23 -2.47
C LYS A 129 -2.14 7.57 -2.80
N SER A 130 -2.34 8.69 -3.49
CA SER A 130 -3.65 9.02 -4.07
C SER A 130 -4.02 7.99 -5.14
N LEU A 131 -5.31 7.66 -5.23
CA LEU A 131 -5.81 6.73 -6.25
C LEU A 131 -5.50 7.20 -7.68
N ASP A 132 -5.48 8.51 -7.92
CA ASP A 132 -5.15 9.12 -9.22
C ASP A 132 -3.67 8.95 -9.62
N GLU A 133 -2.79 8.78 -8.64
CA GLU A 133 -1.33 8.70 -8.84
C GLU A 133 -0.84 7.26 -9.03
N LEU A 134 -1.74 6.28 -8.96
CA LEU A 134 -1.38 4.88 -9.15
C LEU A 134 -1.08 4.59 -10.62
N ASP A 135 0.20 4.51 -10.93
CA ASP A 135 0.72 3.91 -12.16
C ASP A 135 1.85 2.95 -11.79
N VAL A 136 1.58 1.65 -11.87
CA VAL A 136 2.53 0.62 -11.52
C VAL A 136 3.08 -0.01 -12.80
N THR A 137 4.40 -0.02 -12.94
CA THR A 137 5.08 -0.55 -14.14
C THR A 137 5.73 -1.91 -13.91
N LYS A 138 6.23 -2.14 -12.70
CA LYS A 138 6.87 -3.39 -12.31
C LYS A 138 6.97 -3.49 -10.79
N VAL A 139 6.63 -4.66 -10.25
CA VAL A 139 6.79 -4.96 -8.81
C VAL A 139 7.38 -6.34 -8.66
N SER A 140 8.45 -6.47 -7.88
CA SER A 140 9.09 -7.76 -7.55
C SER A 140 9.41 -8.63 -8.79
N GLY A 141 9.79 -8.00 -9.90
CA GLY A 141 10.09 -8.71 -11.15
C GLY A 141 8.90 -8.86 -12.11
N SER A 142 7.65 -8.68 -11.66
CA SER A 142 6.45 -8.83 -12.48
C SER A 142 6.00 -7.50 -13.08
N SER A 143 6.08 -7.38 -14.40
CA SER A 143 5.61 -6.19 -15.15
C SER A 143 4.25 -6.41 -15.82
N LEU A 144 3.94 -7.64 -16.25
CA LEU A 144 2.67 -7.94 -16.90
C LEU A 144 1.50 -7.89 -15.90
N THR A 145 1.70 -8.40 -14.69
CA THR A 145 0.69 -8.29 -13.62
C THR A 145 0.38 -6.83 -13.27
N SER A 146 1.33 -5.91 -13.46
CA SER A 146 1.10 -4.48 -13.28
C SER A 146 0.06 -3.93 -14.27
N GLY A 147 0.02 -4.48 -15.49
CA GLY A 147 -1.02 -4.15 -16.47
C GLY A 147 -2.41 -4.54 -15.99
N GLY A 148 -2.57 -5.76 -15.47
CA GLY A 148 -3.84 -6.20 -14.86
C GLY A 148 -4.19 -5.37 -13.63
N PHE A 149 -3.22 -5.09 -12.75
CA PHE A 149 -3.47 -4.24 -11.59
C PHE A 149 -3.98 -2.85 -11.99
N ASN A 150 -3.35 -2.19 -12.97
CA ASN A 150 -3.79 -0.88 -13.43
C ASN A 150 -5.18 -0.94 -14.10
N ASP A 151 -5.48 -2.00 -14.85
CA ASP A 151 -6.82 -2.25 -15.42
C ASP A 151 -7.90 -2.34 -14.32
N ALA A 152 -7.61 -3.06 -13.23
CA ALA A 152 -8.49 -3.14 -12.07
C ALA A 152 -8.62 -1.77 -11.36
N VAL A 153 -7.54 -1.02 -11.22
CA VAL A 153 -7.53 0.33 -10.63
C VAL A 153 -8.45 1.28 -11.40
N GLU A 154 -8.44 1.24 -12.73
CA GLU A 154 -9.34 2.08 -13.54
C GLU A 154 -10.82 1.74 -13.29
N THR A 155 -11.14 0.45 -13.12
CA THR A 155 -12.49 0.01 -12.73
C THR A 155 -12.85 0.52 -11.32
N ILE A 156 -11.93 0.39 -10.36
CA ILE A 156 -12.13 0.88 -9.00
C ILE A 156 -12.31 2.40 -8.95
N LYS A 157 -11.57 3.17 -9.76
CA LYS A 157 -11.75 4.62 -9.88
C LYS A 157 -13.17 4.97 -10.33
N ALA A 158 -13.69 4.25 -11.33
CA ALA A 158 -15.06 4.47 -11.80
C ALA A 158 -16.09 4.14 -10.72
N ASP A 159 -15.91 3.03 -9.99
CA ASP A 159 -16.81 2.60 -8.92
C ASP A 159 -16.78 3.53 -7.71
N ALA A 160 -15.60 4.03 -7.34
CA ALA A 160 -15.42 4.94 -6.21
C ALA A 160 -15.89 6.37 -6.51
N ALA A 161 -15.97 6.76 -7.79
CA ALA A 161 -16.47 8.07 -8.21
C ALA A 161 -17.99 8.11 -8.48
N ALA A 162 -18.69 6.98 -8.36
CA ALA A 162 -20.12 6.83 -8.61
C ALA A 162 -21.00 7.19 -7.41
#